data_AF-A0A961Y148-F1
#
_entry.id   AF-A0A961Y148-F1
#
_cell.length_a   1.000
_cell.length_b   1.000
_cell.length_c   1.000
_cell.angle_alpha   90.00
_cell.angle_beta   90.00
_cell.angle_gamma   90.00
#
_symmetry.space_group_name_H-M   'P 1'
#
loop_
_entity.id
_entity.type
_entity.pdbx_description
1 polymer ?
#
loop_
_entity_poly.entity_id
_entity_poly.type
_entity_poly.pdbx_seq_one_letter_code
_entity_poly.pdbx_strand_id
1 'polypeptide(L)'
;YDLVRREVFYCVSSLVDTLATNYGAGANLFALDALAEQAFELSAPLLDYEEAAADAGWKWSDDAHCFYHGDFDDCMLAQEACDMSGIEPFEREVFEHWIVSDWLADKLEERGEKVDRDFAGMTIWARTTTGQAISMDYVIEQIAADLNKPVSA
;
A
#
# COMPACT_ATOMS: atom_id res chain seq x y z
N TYR A 1 17.23 5.98 10.67
CA TYR A 1 18.19 6.47 9.66
C TYR A 1 18.92 5.35 8.92
N ASP A 2 19.45 4.33 9.59
CA ASP A 2 20.17 3.23 8.90
C ASP A 2 19.26 2.42 7.97
N LEU A 3 18.02 2.13 8.40
CA LEU A 3 17.01 1.42 7.62
C LEU A 3 16.77 2.05 6.24
N VAL A 4 16.34 3.31 6.20
CA VAL A 4 16.03 4.02 4.94
C VAL A 4 17.23 4.03 4.00
N ARG A 5 18.44 4.27 4.54
CA ARG A 5 19.65 4.34 3.72
C ARG A 5 20.00 3.01 3.05
N ARG A 6 19.64 1.89 3.65
CA ARG A 6 19.97 0.56 3.17
C ARG A 6 18.90 -0.01 2.24
N GLU A 7 17.65 0.26 2.55
CA GLU A 7 16.52 -0.47 1.97
C GLU A 7 15.66 0.38 1.03
N VAL A 8 15.90 1.69 0.94
CA VAL A 8 15.23 2.60 -0.01
C VAL A 8 16.26 3.21 -0.95
N PHE A 9 16.04 3.10 -2.26
CA PHE A 9 17.05 3.40 -3.26
C PHE A 9 16.79 4.71 -4.02
N TYR A 10 15.84 4.72 -4.95
CA TYR A 10 15.57 5.86 -5.82
C TYR A 10 14.07 6.10 -5.98
N CYS A 11 13.71 7.38 -6.06
CA CYS A 11 12.36 7.79 -6.43
C CYS A 11 12.20 7.63 -7.95
N VAL A 12 11.12 6.97 -8.35
CA VAL A 12 10.76 6.67 -9.73
C VAL A 12 9.38 7.21 -10.11
N SER A 13 8.82 8.12 -9.30
CA SER A 13 7.50 8.72 -9.56
C SER A 13 7.36 9.28 -10.97
N SER A 14 8.38 9.99 -11.49
CA SER A 14 8.31 10.55 -12.84
C SER A 14 8.26 9.47 -13.94
N LEU A 15 8.91 8.33 -13.72
CA LEU A 15 8.86 7.19 -14.64
C LEU A 15 7.46 6.56 -14.62
N VAL A 16 6.95 6.29 -13.41
CA VAL A 16 5.62 5.69 -13.22
C VAL A 16 4.53 6.61 -13.79
N ASP A 17 4.56 7.91 -13.47
CA ASP A 17 3.62 8.91 -13.98
C ASP A 17 3.62 9.00 -15.51
N THR A 18 4.82 9.00 -16.12
CA THR A 18 4.96 9.01 -17.58
C THR A 18 4.33 7.78 -18.22
N LEU A 19 4.50 6.60 -17.60
CA LEU A 19 3.94 5.34 -18.13
C LEU A 19 2.43 5.27 -17.92
N ALA A 20 1.96 5.55 -16.71
CA ALA A 20 0.54 5.53 -16.34
C ALA A 20 -0.28 6.51 -17.19
N THR A 21 0.22 7.73 -17.42
CA THR A 21 -0.47 8.75 -18.24
C THR A 21 -0.62 8.32 -19.71
N ASN A 22 0.29 7.48 -20.21
CA ASN A 22 0.28 7.04 -21.61
C ASN A 22 -0.40 5.68 -21.82
N TYR A 23 -0.95 5.06 -20.77
CA TYR A 23 -1.71 3.83 -20.89
C TYR A 23 -2.91 4.01 -21.84
N GLY A 24 -3.06 3.10 -22.81
CA GLY A 24 -4.14 3.17 -23.81
C GLY A 24 -3.98 4.21 -24.92
N ALA A 25 -2.86 4.95 -24.99
CA ALA A 25 -2.63 6.00 -26.00
C ALA A 25 -2.40 5.50 -27.45
N GLY A 26 -2.45 4.18 -27.70
CA GLY A 26 -2.49 3.61 -29.04
C GLY A 26 -1.17 3.68 -29.84
N ALA A 27 -0.05 4.01 -29.21
CA ALA A 27 1.26 3.90 -29.85
C ALA A 27 1.65 2.41 -29.98
N ASN A 28 2.28 2.03 -31.11
CA ASN A 28 2.70 0.66 -31.50
C ASN A 28 3.78 0.02 -30.58
N LEU A 29 3.63 0.11 -29.27
CA LEU A 29 4.58 -0.39 -28.28
C LEU A 29 3.89 -1.44 -27.40
N PHE A 30 3.47 -2.56 -28.00
CA PHE A 30 2.87 -3.69 -27.28
C PHE A 30 3.66 -4.14 -26.04
N ALA A 31 4.98 -3.97 -26.04
CA ALA A 31 5.83 -4.31 -24.89
C ALA A 31 5.78 -3.29 -23.74
N LEU A 32 5.46 -2.02 -24.04
CA LEU A 32 5.30 -0.98 -23.01
C LEU A 32 3.87 -0.88 -22.51
N ASP A 33 2.90 -1.46 -23.23
CA ASP A 33 1.49 -1.42 -22.83
C ASP A 33 1.27 -2.15 -21.50
N ALA A 34 1.89 -3.33 -21.33
CA ALA A 34 1.88 -4.07 -20.07
C ALA A 34 2.56 -3.30 -18.93
N LEU A 35 3.67 -2.61 -19.22
CA LEU A 35 4.36 -1.79 -18.21
C LEU A 35 3.59 -0.52 -17.85
N ALA A 36 2.87 0.05 -18.83
CA ALA A 36 1.98 1.19 -18.62
C ALA A 36 0.75 0.79 -17.79
N GLU A 37 0.21 -0.41 -18.01
CA GLU A 37 -0.85 -1.00 -17.17
C GLU A 37 -0.37 -1.17 -15.72
N GLN A 38 0.80 -1.79 -15.51
CA GLN A 38 1.39 -1.90 -14.16
C GLN A 38 1.57 -0.52 -13.51
N ALA A 39 2.05 0.48 -14.26
CA ALA A 39 2.25 1.83 -13.75
C ALA A 39 0.92 2.49 -13.35
N PHE A 40 -0.13 2.25 -14.14
CA PHE A 40 -1.47 2.73 -13.86
C PHE A 40 -2.03 2.11 -12.57
N GLU A 41 -1.97 0.79 -12.42
CA GLU A 41 -2.43 0.09 -11.21
C GLU A 41 -1.63 0.48 -9.95
N LEU A 42 -0.32 0.69 -10.12
CA LEU A 42 0.56 1.12 -9.05
C LEU A 42 0.24 2.55 -8.58
N SER A 43 -0.18 3.42 -9.52
CA SER A 43 -0.58 4.80 -9.24
C SER A 43 -2.02 4.92 -8.74
N ALA A 44 -2.84 3.88 -8.88
CA ALA A 44 -4.21 3.90 -8.40
C ALA A 44 -4.24 4.09 -6.87
N PRO A 45 -5.27 4.75 -6.31
CA PRO A 45 -5.41 4.87 -4.87
C PRO A 45 -5.40 3.50 -4.15
N LEU A 46 -4.97 3.49 -2.89
CA LEU A 46 -5.17 2.36 -2.00
C LEU A 46 -6.57 2.46 -1.40
N LEU A 47 -7.31 1.36 -1.42
CA LEU A 47 -8.65 1.28 -0.83
C LEU A 47 -8.54 0.89 0.64
N ASP A 48 -8.95 1.80 1.53
CA ASP A 48 -8.93 1.63 2.99
C ASP A 48 -10.32 1.23 3.47
N TYR A 49 -10.59 -0.08 3.40
CA TYR A 49 -11.84 -0.66 3.90
C TYR A 49 -11.89 -0.70 5.42
N GLU A 50 -10.73 -0.75 6.09
CA GLU A 50 -10.68 -0.84 7.55
C GLU A 50 -11.15 0.46 8.19
N GLU A 51 -10.65 1.60 7.71
CA GLU A 51 -11.07 2.91 8.18
C GLU A 51 -12.54 3.19 7.83
N ALA A 52 -12.98 2.81 6.62
CA ALA A 52 -14.38 2.97 6.21
C ALA A 52 -15.36 2.13 7.05
N ALA A 53 -15.02 0.86 7.32
CA ALA A 53 -15.81 0.00 8.20
C ALA A 53 -15.87 0.55 9.63
N ALA A 54 -14.73 1.01 10.16
CA ALA A 54 -14.64 1.59 11.50
C ALA A 54 -15.49 2.87 11.65
N ASP A 55 -15.46 3.77 10.66
CA ASP A 55 -16.29 5.00 10.65
C ASP A 55 -17.79 4.67 10.63
N ALA A 56 -18.18 3.60 9.93
CA ALA A 56 -19.54 3.09 9.92
C ALA A 56 -19.95 2.33 11.19
N GLY A 57 -19.05 2.19 12.17
CA GLY A 57 -19.34 1.61 13.48
C GLY A 57 -18.99 0.13 13.62
N TRP A 58 -18.39 -0.50 12.60
CA TRP A 58 -17.82 -1.84 12.74
C TRP A 58 -16.63 -1.81 13.68
N LYS A 59 -16.41 -2.90 14.41
CA LYS A 59 -15.36 -3.02 15.42
C LYS A 59 -14.39 -4.11 15.03
N TRP A 60 -13.11 -3.81 15.12
CA TRP A 60 -12.04 -4.79 14.95
C TRP A 60 -11.89 -5.69 16.18
N SER A 61 -11.63 -6.97 15.95
CA SER A 61 -11.25 -7.95 16.97
C SER A 61 -9.83 -8.44 16.71
N ASP A 62 -8.88 -8.07 17.58
CA ASP A 62 -7.49 -8.53 17.48
C ASP A 62 -7.35 -10.05 17.58
N ASP A 63 -8.17 -10.70 18.41
CA ASP A 63 -8.11 -12.15 18.65
C ASP A 63 -8.58 -12.96 17.43
N ALA A 64 -9.58 -12.44 16.71
CA ALA A 64 -10.20 -13.13 15.58
C ALA A 64 -9.70 -12.62 14.21
N HIS A 65 -8.96 -11.50 14.20
CA HIS A 65 -8.49 -10.81 13.01
C HIS A 65 -9.61 -10.50 12.01
N CYS A 66 -10.74 -9.98 12.50
CA CYS A 66 -11.90 -9.64 11.69
C CYS A 66 -12.75 -8.52 12.31
N PHE A 67 -13.62 -7.92 11.50
CA PHE A 67 -14.59 -6.91 11.88
C PHE A 67 -15.93 -7.53 12.27
N TYR A 68 -16.55 -7.01 13.33
CA TYR A 68 -17.90 -7.38 13.77
C TYR A 68 -18.73 -6.13 14.05
N HIS A 69 -20.06 -6.26 13.97
CA HIS A 69 -20.97 -5.16 14.23
C HIS A 69 -22.19 -5.66 15.00
N GLY A 70 -22.73 -4.90 15.94
CA GLY A 70 -23.76 -5.38 16.88
C GLY A 70 -25.08 -5.83 16.22
N ASP A 71 -25.31 -5.42 14.97
CA ASP A 71 -26.47 -5.81 14.17
C ASP A 71 -26.25 -7.10 13.37
N PHE A 72 -25.02 -7.63 13.35
CA PHE A 72 -24.61 -8.81 12.61
C PHE A 72 -23.91 -9.80 13.55
N ASP A 73 -24.31 -11.08 13.50
CA ASP A 73 -23.72 -12.11 14.37
C ASP A 73 -22.35 -12.60 13.87
N ASP A 74 -22.02 -12.34 12.60
CA ASP A 74 -20.82 -12.84 11.94
C ASP A 74 -19.66 -11.83 11.98
N CYS A 75 -18.45 -12.38 12.10
CA CYS A 75 -17.20 -11.63 11.97
C CYS A 75 -16.64 -11.80 10.55
N MET A 76 -16.21 -10.72 9.92
CA MET A 76 -15.91 -10.67 8.49
C MET A 76 -14.67 -9.83 8.18
N LEU A 77 -14.13 -9.92 6.97
CA LEU A 77 -13.07 -9.00 6.54
C LEU A 77 -13.63 -7.58 6.34
N ALA A 78 -12.76 -6.57 6.41
CA ALA A 78 -13.18 -5.18 6.27
C ALA A 78 -13.92 -4.90 4.94
N GLN A 79 -13.42 -5.49 3.85
CA GLN A 79 -14.07 -5.39 2.54
C GLN A 79 -15.48 -6.02 2.55
N GLU A 80 -15.63 -7.21 3.12
CA GLU A 80 -16.93 -7.89 3.21
C GLU A 80 -17.92 -7.12 4.09
N ALA A 81 -17.44 -6.54 5.19
CA ALA A 81 -18.22 -5.67 6.08
C ALA A 81 -18.72 -4.42 5.35
N CYS A 82 -17.86 -3.80 4.53
CA CYS A 82 -18.20 -2.66 3.68
C CYS A 82 -19.24 -3.05 2.63
N ASP A 83 -18.99 -4.12 1.87
CA ASP A 83 -19.89 -4.63 0.83
C ASP A 83 -21.28 -4.94 1.38
N MET A 84 -21.36 -5.61 2.54
CA MET A 84 -22.62 -5.97 3.19
C MET A 84 -23.41 -4.74 3.65
N SER A 85 -22.71 -3.69 4.06
CA SER A 85 -23.31 -2.46 4.58
C SER A 85 -23.54 -1.41 3.49
N GLY A 86 -23.08 -1.65 2.25
CA GLY A 86 -23.10 -0.67 1.17
C GLY A 86 -22.21 0.55 1.46
N ILE A 87 -21.08 0.34 2.11
CA ILE A 87 -20.07 1.37 2.44
C ILE A 87 -19.01 1.36 1.34
N GLU A 88 -18.72 2.53 0.79
CA GLU A 88 -17.57 2.70 -0.12
C GLU A 88 -16.27 2.82 0.68
N PRO A 89 -15.16 2.21 0.24
CA PRO A 89 -13.87 2.37 0.90
C PRO A 89 -13.38 3.81 0.84
N PHE A 90 -12.56 4.21 1.81
CA PHE A 90 -11.79 5.45 1.66
C PHE A 90 -10.64 5.23 0.68
N GLU A 91 -10.33 6.27 -0.09
CA GLU A 91 -9.24 6.24 -1.06
C GLU A 91 -8.02 6.99 -0.51
N ARG A 92 -6.90 6.29 -0.40
CA ARG A 92 -5.61 6.87 -0.04
C ARG A 92 -4.78 7.08 -1.30
N GLU A 93 -4.63 8.33 -1.70
CA GLU A 93 -3.88 8.72 -2.89
C GLU A 93 -2.39 8.32 -2.78
N VAL A 94 -1.84 7.80 -3.88
CA VAL A 94 -0.42 7.49 -4.02
C VAL A 94 0.30 8.74 -4.52
N PHE A 95 1.26 9.25 -3.75
CA PHE A 95 2.00 10.46 -4.12
C PHE A 95 3.41 10.17 -4.64
N GLU A 96 4.06 9.10 -4.15
CA GLU A 96 5.45 8.81 -4.47
C GLU A 96 5.70 7.33 -4.75
N HIS A 97 6.64 7.04 -5.64
CA HIS A 97 7.05 5.68 -6.00
C HIS A 97 8.53 5.49 -5.73
N TRP A 98 8.88 4.51 -4.89
CA TRP A 98 10.26 4.29 -4.44
C TRP A 98 10.71 2.87 -4.73
N ILE A 99 11.88 2.72 -5.37
CA ILE A 99 12.53 1.42 -5.46
C ILE A 99 13.02 1.05 -4.05
N VAL A 100 12.63 -0.13 -3.59
CA VAL A 100 12.98 -0.67 -2.27
C VAL A 100 13.61 -2.05 -2.38
N SER A 101 14.22 -2.53 -1.30
CA SER A 101 14.67 -3.91 -1.22
C SER A 101 13.49 -4.87 -1.02
N ASP A 102 13.66 -6.13 -1.42
CA ASP A 102 12.64 -7.18 -1.20
C ASP A 102 12.33 -7.37 0.30
N TRP A 103 13.35 -7.22 1.15
CA TRP A 103 13.17 -7.30 2.60
C TRP A 103 12.25 -6.19 3.11
N LEU A 104 12.41 -4.95 2.62
CA LEU A 104 11.52 -3.86 3.02
C LEU A 104 10.13 -4.03 2.39
N ALA A 105 10.04 -4.53 1.16
CA ALA A 105 8.77 -4.87 0.53
C ALA A 105 7.93 -5.85 1.36
N ASP A 106 8.54 -6.92 1.90
CA ASP A 106 7.86 -7.86 2.80
C ASP A 106 7.24 -7.12 3.99
N LYS A 107 7.99 -6.18 4.58
CA LYS A 107 7.55 -5.42 5.77
C LYS A 107 6.50 -4.36 5.49
N LEU A 108 6.49 -3.83 4.27
CA LEU A 108 5.49 -2.89 3.78
C LEU A 108 4.17 -3.60 3.50
N GLU A 109 4.20 -4.73 2.77
CA GLU A 109 3.01 -5.55 2.49
C GLU A 109 2.37 -6.10 3.76
N GLU A 110 3.16 -6.52 4.76
CA GLU A 110 2.68 -6.91 6.10
C GLU A 110 1.86 -5.80 6.79
N ARG A 111 1.98 -4.54 6.36
CA ARG A 111 1.29 -3.35 6.91
C ARG A 111 0.25 -2.78 5.94
N GLY A 112 -0.09 -3.50 4.89
CA GLY A 112 -1.09 -3.09 3.91
C GLY A 112 -0.62 -2.00 2.93
N GLU A 113 0.68 -1.71 2.87
CA GLU A 113 1.21 -0.80 1.85
C GLU A 113 1.25 -1.47 0.47
N LYS A 114 1.02 -0.69 -0.58
CA LYS A 114 1.03 -1.17 -1.97
C LYS A 114 2.46 -1.30 -2.47
N VAL A 115 2.82 -2.51 -2.91
CA VAL A 115 4.11 -2.81 -3.51
C VAL A 115 3.92 -3.59 -4.80
N ASP A 116 4.63 -3.21 -5.86
CA ASP A 116 4.81 -4.03 -7.06
C ASP A 116 6.21 -4.64 -7.02
N ARG A 117 6.31 -5.98 -7.04
CA ARG A 117 7.58 -6.72 -6.94
C ARG A 117 8.25 -7.02 -8.28
N ASP A 118 7.58 -6.73 -9.39
CA ASP A 118 8.11 -6.99 -10.73
C ASP A 118 7.76 -5.88 -11.71
N PHE A 119 7.88 -4.64 -11.25
CA PHE A 119 7.76 -3.48 -12.13
C PHE A 119 9.03 -3.33 -12.94
N ALA A 120 9.02 -3.84 -14.18
CA ALA A 120 10.21 -3.91 -15.05
C ALA A 120 11.44 -4.53 -14.34
N GLY A 121 11.23 -5.56 -13.51
CA GLY A 121 12.27 -6.22 -12.73
C GLY A 121 12.73 -5.45 -11.49
N MET A 122 11.95 -4.48 -11.01
CA MET A 122 12.21 -3.70 -9.80
C MET A 122 11.07 -3.87 -8.79
N THR A 123 11.42 -3.79 -7.51
CA THR A 123 10.47 -3.76 -6.40
C THR A 123 10.16 -2.31 -6.03
N ILE A 124 8.93 -1.87 -6.25
CA ILE A 124 8.49 -0.48 -6.06
C ILE A 124 7.40 -0.40 -5.00
N TRP A 125 7.64 0.44 -3.99
CA TRP A 125 6.64 0.86 -3.02
C TRP A 125 5.90 2.11 -3.51
N ALA A 126 4.57 2.02 -3.55
CA ALA A 126 3.65 3.14 -3.78
C ALA A 126 3.29 3.79 -2.44
N ARG A 127 3.96 4.91 -2.15
CA ARG A 127 3.87 5.65 -0.89
C ARG A 127 2.74 6.67 -0.93
N THR A 128 1.89 6.64 0.10
CA THR A 128 0.69 7.48 0.23
C THR A 128 0.90 8.79 0.99
N THR A 129 2.16 9.23 1.16
CA THR A 129 2.50 10.51 1.78
C THR A 129 3.64 11.22 1.05
N THR A 130 3.74 12.55 1.16
CA THR A 130 4.76 13.34 0.45
C THR A 130 5.19 14.61 1.21
N GLY A 131 6.33 15.18 0.82
CA GLY A 131 6.86 16.44 1.34
C GLY A 131 7.67 16.32 2.64
N GLN A 132 7.62 15.17 3.29
CA GLN A 132 8.43 14.83 4.46
C GLN A 132 9.49 13.76 4.12
N ALA A 133 10.56 13.70 4.93
CA ALA A 133 11.59 12.67 4.77
C ALA A 133 10.99 11.27 5.00
N ILE A 134 11.42 10.28 4.21
CA ILE A 134 10.97 8.88 4.32
C ILE A 134 11.19 8.30 5.72
N SER A 135 12.21 8.76 6.45
CA SER A 135 12.46 8.33 7.83
C SER A 135 11.40 8.78 8.84
N MET A 136 10.53 9.72 8.46
CA MET A 136 9.38 10.19 9.24
C MET A 136 8.07 9.63 8.69
N ASP A 137 8.13 8.71 7.72
CA ASP A 137 6.95 8.00 7.28
C ASP A 137 6.48 7.04 8.39
N TYR A 138 5.19 7.06 8.68
CA TYR A 138 4.62 6.28 9.78
C TYR A 138 4.90 4.78 9.64
N VAL A 139 4.80 4.23 8.42
CA VAL A 139 5.07 2.79 8.21
C VAL A 139 6.54 2.46 8.47
N ILE A 140 7.45 3.35 8.09
CA ILE A 140 8.89 3.18 8.29
C ILE A 140 9.23 3.27 9.78
N GLU A 141 8.59 4.17 10.52
CA GLU A 141 8.72 4.26 11.98
C GLU A 141 8.24 2.99 12.67
N GLN A 142 7.11 2.42 12.24
CA GLN A 142 6.60 1.14 12.76
C GLN A 142 7.56 -0.02 12.48
N ILE A 143 8.09 -0.13 11.25
CA ILE A 143 9.06 -1.17 10.89
C ILE A 143 10.34 -1.03 11.72
N ALA A 144 10.83 0.20 11.89
CA ALA A 144 11.99 0.47 12.73
C ALA A 144 11.71 0.13 14.21
N ALA A 145 10.53 0.42 14.73
CA ALA A 145 10.15 0.07 16.09
C ALA A 145 10.12 -1.44 16.31
N ASP A 146 9.55 -2.20 15.37
CA ASP A 146 9.46 -3.67 15.46
C ASP A 146 10.84 -4.34 15.43
N LEU A 147 11.76 -3.85 14.62
CA LEU A 147 13.14 -4.34 14.60
C LEU A 147 13.89 -4.13 15.93
N ASN A 148 13.48 -3.12 16.70
CA ASN A 148 14.09 -2.77 17.98
C ASN A 148 13.33 -3.36 19.18
N LYS A 149 12.21 -4.09 18.96
CA LYS A 149 11.53 -4.79 20.04
C LYS A 149 12.46 -5.87 20.60
N PRO A 150 12.69 -5.91 21.92
CA PRO A 150 13.47 -6.99 22.52
C PRO A 150 12.74 -8.32 22.28
N VAL A 151 13.47 -9.33 21.84
CA VAL A 151 12.92 -10.69 21.73
C VAL A 151 12.48 -11.11 23.12
N SER A 152 11.17 -11.32 23.31
CA SER A 152 10.62 -11.90 24.53
C SER A 152 11.21 -13.30 24.71
N ALA A 153 12.01 -13.47 25.76
CA ALA A 153 12.67 -14.72 26.15
C ALA A 153 11.71 -15.72 26.78
#